data_AF-A0A562WFH8-F1
#
_entry.id   AF-A0A562WFH8-F1
#
_cell.length_a   1.000
_cell.length_b   1.000
_cell.length_c   1.000
_cell.angle_alpha   90.00
_cell.angle_beta   90.00
_cell.angle_gamma   90.00
#
_symmetry.space_group_name_H-M   'P 1'
#
loop_
_entity.id
_entity.type
_entity.pdbx_description
1 polymer ?
#
loop_
_entity_poly.entity_id
_entity_poly.type
_entity_poly.pdbx_seq_one_letter_code
_entity_poly.pdbx_strand_id
1 'polypeptide(L)'
;MYGPAVTAGSAPAASVWELDTGGMRLSLTLSPEPYRGFSGEGGVLASLASDDVTDDAALVSALLSWDPTIDVPTLAGQAGLTDERVRAALVQLGTAGRVGYDVAEQAYFHRVLPYDAGRAERDNPRLVGARALVEAGAVGRDGDVATVRHGTEVYRVRRRPEGGYACTCRWWSRHRGERGPCKHALAVSMVEVPA
;
A
#
# COMPACT_ATOMS: atom_id res chain seq x y z
N MET A 1 -13.05 -7.88 8.29
CA MET A 1 -13.65 -6.64 8.84
C MET A 1 -14.03 -6.94 10.27
N TYR A 2 -13.41 -6.25 11.22
CA TYR A 2 -13.86 -6.24 12.60
C TYR A 2 -14.68 -4.97 12.80
N GLY A 3 -15.76 -5.05 13.58
CA GLY A 3 -16.66 -3.94 13.81
C GLY A 3 -17.58 -4.19 15.00
N PRO A 4 -18.35 -3.18 15.43
CA PRO A 4 -19.28 -3.32 16.53
C PRO A 4 -20.35 -4.38 16.24
N ALA A 5 -20.90 -4.96 17.30
CA ALA A 5 -21.99 -5.92 17.17
C ALA A 5 -23.21 -5.27 16.49
N VAL A 6 -23.75 -5.97 15.49
CA VAL A 6 -24.94 -5.55 14.73
C VAL A 6 -26.17 -6.24 15.30
N THR A 7 -27.25 -5.50 15.51
CA THR A 7 -28.55 -6.02 15.99
C THR A 7 -29.64 -5.72 14.96
N ALA A 8 -30.84 -6.28 15.16
CA ALA A 8 -31.98 -6.06 14.26
C ALA A 8 -32.39 -4.59 14.10
N GLY A 9 -32.00 -3.70 15.04
CA GLY A 9 -32.28 -2.27 14.98
C GLY A 9 -31.12 -1.41 14.48
N SER A 10 -29.99 -2.00 14.11
CA SER A 10 -28.81 -1.26 13.64
C SER A 10 -29.04 -0.69 12.23
N ALA A 11 -28.44 0.47 11.95
CA ALA A 11 -28.36 1.00 10.60
C ALA A 11 -27.60 0.03 9.67
N PRO A 12 -27.81 0.09 8.33
CA PRO A 12 -27.07 -0.74 7.38
C PRO A 12 -25.56 -0.63 7.60
N ALA A 13 -24.91 -1.77 7.82
CA ALA A 13 -23.48 -1.88 8.02
C ALA A 13 -22.85 -2.70 6.90
N ALA A 14 -21.54 -2.51 6.70
CA ALA A 14 -20.80 -3.39 5.83
C ALA A 14 -20.85 -4.82 6.42
N SER A 15 -21.06 -5.82 5.57
CA SER A 15 -21.22 -7.21 5.99
C SER A 15 -20.40 -8.15 5.11
N VAL A 16 -19.99 -9.27 5.70
CA VAL A 16 -19.37 -10.37 4.97
C VAL A 16 -20.25 -11.58 5.16
N TRP A 17 -20.67 -12.18 4.06
CA TRP A 17 -21.44 -13.41 4.01
C TRP A 17 -20.51 -14.52 3.56
N GLU A 18 -20.47 -15.60 4.32
CA GLU A 18 -19.65 -16.75 3.99
C GLU A 18 -20.52 -17.96 3.69
N LEU A 19 -20.23 -18.60 2.56
CA LEU A 19 -20.72 -19.93 2.23
C LEU A 19 -19.55 -20.91 2.32
N ASP A 20 -19.58 -21.78 3.30
CA ASP A 20 -18.64 -22.89 3.46
C ASP A 20 -19.27 -24.19 2.93
N THR A 21 -18.55 -24.90 2.06
CA THR A 21 -18.97 -26.17 1.46
C THR A 21 -18.16 -27.37 1.98
N GLY A 22 -17.23 -27.15 2.91
CA GLY A 22 -16.28 -28.13 3.44
C GLY A 22 -15.03 -28.34 2.58
N GLY A 23 -15.09 -28.06 1.27
CA GLY A 23 -13.93 -28.09 0.36
C GLY A 23 -13.55 -26.74 -0.24
N MET A 24 -14.45 -25.76 -0.15
CA MET A 24 -14.27 -24.39 -0.64
C MET A 24 -15.06 -23.43 0.23
N ARG A 25 -14.58 -22.18 0.28
CA ARG A 25 -15.20 -21.06 0.98
C ARG A 25 -15.40 -19.92 0.00
N LEU A 26 -16.63 -19.41 -0.08
CA LEU A 26 -16.97 -18.20 -0.84
C LEU A 26 -17.35 -17.10 0.14
N SER A 27 -16.60 -16.00 0.15
CA SER A 27 -16.90 -14.82 0.95
C SER A 27 -17.41 -13.68 0.05
N LEU A 28 -18.63 -13.23 0.29
CA LEU A 28 -19.25 -12.07 -0.36
C LEU A 28 -19.25 -10.89 0.61
N THR A 29 -18.48 -9.84 0.29
CA THR A 29 -18.50 -8.60 1.08
C THR A 29 -19.44 -7.59 0.45
N LEU A 30 -20.38 -7.07 1.24
CA LEU A 30 -21.37 -6.06 0.83
C LEU A 30 -21.12 -4.76 1.60
N SER A 31 -21.06 -3.65 0.87
CA SER A 31 -21.04 -2.32 1.46
C SER A 31 -22.48 -1.85 1.74
N PRO A 32 -22.69 -0.99 2.74
CA PRO A 32 -24.03 -0.48 3.05
C PRO A 32 -24.56 0.43 1.93
N GLU A 33 -23.67 1.12 1.20
CA GLU A 33 -24.00 1.90 -0.01
C GLU A 33 -22.93 1.71 -1.10
N PRO A 34 -23.27 1.93 -2.40
CA PRO A 34 -22.34 1.71 -3.52
C PRO A 34 -21.07 2.58 -3.49
N TYR A 35 -21.13 3.73 -2.81
CA TYR A 35 -20.02 4.69 -2.72
C TYR A 35 -19.22 4.56 -1.41
N ARG A 36 -19.62 3.68 -0.49
CA ARG A 36 -18.84 3.39 0.72
C ARG A 36 -17.88 2.24 0.46
N GLY A 37 -16.59 2.50 0.65
CA GLY A 37 -15.56 1.47 0.61
C GLY A 37 -15.63 0.52 1.81
N PHE A 38 -14.88 -0.58 1.71
CA PHE A 38 -14.84 -1.65 2.72
C PHE A 38 -13.86 -1.39 3.87
N SER A 39 -13.30 -0.18 3.97
CA SER A 39 -12.28 0.16 4.98
C SER A 39 -12.77 -0.11 6.41
N GLY A 40 -14.07 0.08 6.67
CA GLY A 40 -14.67 -0.18 7.98
C GLY A 40 -14.22 0.77 9.09
N GLU A 41 -13.22 1.62 8.85
CA GLU A 41 -12.59 2.54 9.81
C GLU A 41 -13.61 3.44 10.54
N GLY A 42 -14.64 3.92 9.83
CA GLY A 42 -15.71 4.73 10.43
C GLY A 42 -16.50 3.99 11.52
N GLY A 43 -16.65 2.67 11.41
CA GLY A 43 -17.41 1.85 12.36
C GLY A 43 -16.66 1.56 13.66
N VAL A 44 -15.34 1.74 13.67
CA VAL A 44 -14.47 1.44 14.81
C VAL A 44 -13.90 2.70 15.49
N LEU A 45 -14.30 3.90 15.05
CA LEU A 45 -13.82 5.17 15.60
C LEU A 45 -14.00 5.30 17.11
N ALA A 46 -15.09 4.76 17.67
CA ALA A 46 -15.30 4.77 19.12
C ALA A 46 -14.21 3.98 19.87
N SER A 47 -13.71 2.89 19.28
CA SER A 47 -12.60 2.10 19.82
C SER A 47 -11.26 2.80 19.67
N LEU A 48 -11.16 3.83 18.83
CA LEU A 48 -9.95 4.63 18.59
C LEU A 48 -9.93 5.95 19.36
N ALA A 49 -11.05 6.32 19.99
CA ALA A 49 -11.24 7.64 20.58
C ALA A 49 -10.67 7.80 22.01
N SER A 50 -10.19 6.71 22.62
CA SER A 50 -9.58 6.76 23.95
C SER A 50 -8.12 7.21 23.87
N ASP A 51 -7.72 8.06 24.81
CA ASP A 51 -6.38 8.67 24.86
C ASP A 51 -5.25 7.62 24.96
N ASP A 52 -5.53 6.45 25.54
CA ASP A 52 -4.56 5.39 25.77
C ASP A 52 -4.32 4.47 24.56
N VAL A 53 -5.19 4.51 23.54
CA VAL A 53 -5.21 3.53 22.44
C VAL A 53 -3.92 3.55 21.62
N THR A 54 -3.30 4.72 21.49
CA THR A 54 -2.04 4.84 20.73
C THR A 54 -0.87 4.20 21.48
N ASP A 55 -0.79 4.41 22.79
CA ASP A 55 0.24 3.83 23.63
C ASP A 55 0.06 2.31 23.76
N ASP A 56 -1.20 1.86 23.91
CA ASP A 56 -1.55 0.43 23.89
C ASP A 56 -1.18 -0.21 22.56
N ALA A 57 -1.44 0.45 21.42
CA ALA A 57 -1.06 -0.04 20.10
C ALA A 57 0.46 -0.17 19.95
N ALA A 58 1.23 0.76 20.50
CA ALA A 58 2.69 0.67 20.48
C ALA A 58 3.20 -0.52 21.32
N LEU A 59 2.66 -0.70 22.53
CA LEU A 59 2.99 -1.84 23.40
C LEU A 59 2.59 -3.18 22.77
N VAL A 60 1.35 -3.30 22.33
CA VAL A 60 0.81 -4.48 21.65
C VAL A 60 1.64 -4.80 20.41
N SER A 61 1.99 -3.80 19.59
CA SER A 61 2.83 -4.01 18.40
C SER A 61 4.21 -4.57 18.73
N ALA A 62 4.79 -4.25 19.89
CA ALA A 62 6.10 -4.76 20.29
C ALA A 62 6.03 -6.22 20.76
N LEU A 63 4.86 -6.67 21.23
CA LEU A 63 4.60 -8.01 21.70
C LEU A 63 4.10 -8.96 20.59
N LEU A 64 3.67 -8.42 19.44
CA LEU A 64 3.25 -9.24 18.31
C LEU A 64 4.40 -10.15 17.82
N SER A 65 4.12 -11.45 17.82
CA SER A 65 4.94 -12.52 17.26
C SER A 65 4.55 -12.82 15.81
N TRP A 66 5.26 -13.76 15.17
CA TRP A 66 4.94 -14.27 13.83
C TRP A 66 3.83 -15.34 13.83
N ASP A 67 2.97 -15.34 14.85
CA ASP A 67 1.90 -16.33 14.93
C ASP A 67 0.85 -16.09 13.85
N PRO A 68 0.30 -17.18 13.25
CA PRO A 68 -0.70 -17.07 12.19
C PRO A 68 -2.02 -16.46 12.70
N THR A 69 -2.24 -16.49 14.01
CA THR A 69 -3.41 -15.95 14.69
C THR A 69 -2.97 -15.30 15.98
N ILE A 70 -3.52 -14.12 16.27
CA ILE A 70 -3.24 -13.36 17.49
C ILE A 70 -4.21 -13.82 18.57
N ASP A 71 -3.67 -14.45 19.61
CA ASP A 71 -4.40 -14.82 20.83
C ASP A 71 -4.52 -13.59 21.75
N VAL A 72 -5.71 -13.00 21.77
CA VAL A 72 -6.00 -11.78 22.55
C VAL A 72 -5.82 -12.00 24.06
N PRO A 73 -6.39 -13.04 24.71
CA PRO A 73 -6.13 -13.33 26.12
C PRO A 73 -4.65 -13.48 26.47
N THR A 74 -3.89 -14.22 25.66
CA THR A 74 -2.45 -14.40 25.90
C THR A 74 -1.71 -13.06 25.80
N LEU A 75 -2.02 -12.27 24.77
CA LEU A 75 -1.41 -10.96 24.55
C LEU A 75 -1.79 -9.95 25.64
N ALA A 76 -3.01 -10.01 26.14
CA ALA A 76 -3.48 -9.21 27.28
C ALA A 76 -2.68 -9.53 28.54
N GLY A 77 -2.45 -10.82 28.83
CA GLY A 77 -1.60 -11.26 29.94
C GLY A 77 -0.16 -10.78 29.82
N GLN A 78 0.42 -10.80 28.62
CA GLN A 78 1.79 -10.30 28.37
C GLN A 78 1.90 -8.78 28.47
N ALA A 79 0.90 -8.05 27.98
CA ALA A 79 0.88 -6.59 27.98
C ALA A 79 0.46 -5.99 29.33
N GLY A 80 -0.15 -6.78 30.23
CA GLY A 80 -0.77 -6.26 31.43
C GLY A 80 -2.02 -5.40 31.14
N LEU A 81 -2.67 -5.65 30.00
CA LEU A 81 -3.86 -4.92 29.55
C LEU A 81 -5.10 -5.81 29.68
N THR A 82 -6.28 -5.19 29.61
CA THR A 82 -7.53 -5.95 29.44
C THR A 82 -7.69 -6.39 27.99
N ASP A 83 -8.41 -7.49 27.75
CA ASP A 83 -8.78 -7.93 26.40
C ASP A 83 -9.40 -6.82 25.55
N GLU A 84 -10.22 -5.96 26.17
CA GLU A 84 -10.86 -4.83 25.49
C GLU A 84 -9.85 -3.81 24.97
N ARG A 85 -8.86 -3.45 25.81
CA ARG A 85 -7.77 -2.54 25.41
C ARG A 85 -6.88 -3.16 24.34
N VAL A 86 -6.60 -4.46 24.44
CA VAL A 86 -5.87 -5.18 23.36
C VAL A 86 -6.66 -5.17 22.06
N ARG A 87 -7.98 -5.39 22.08
CA ARG A 87 -8.81 -5.30 20.87
C ARG A 87 -8.81 -3.88 20.29
N ALA A 88 -8.92 -2.85 21.11
CA ALA A 88 -8.83 -1.45 20.67
C ALA A 88 -7.47 -1.14 20.03
N ALA A 89 -6.38 -1.60 20.64
CA ALA A 89 -5.03 -1.50 20.10
C ALA A 89 -4.88 -2.25 18.75
N LEU A 90 -5.44 -3.46 18.62
CA LEU A 90 -5.43 -4.22 17.38
C LEU A 90 -6.26 -3.54 16.27
N VAL A 91 -7.37 -2.89 16.62
CA VAL A 91 -8.11 -2.03 15.68
C VAL A 91 -7.22 -0.91 15.17
N GLN A 92 -6.51 -0.20 16.05
CA GLN A 92 -5.58 0.87 15.68
C GLN A 92 -4.41 0.37 14.82
N LEU A 93 -3.86 -0.80 15.11
CA LEU A 93 -2.82 -1.42 14.27
C LEU A 93 -3.37 -1.88 12.91
N GLY A 94 -4.65 -2.24 12.85
CA GLY A 94 -5.36 -2.62 11.63
C GLY A 94 -5.52 -1.45 10.67
N THR A 95 -5.88 -0.26 11.17
CA THR A 95 -5.95 0.96 10.33
C THR A 95 -4.58 1.36 9.78
N ALA A 96 -3.51 1.10 10.53
CA ALA A 96 -2.13 1.26 10.06
C ALA A 96 -1.63 0.13 9.13
N GLY A 97 -2.48 -0.87 8.84
CA GLY A 97 -2.18 -2.00 7.96
C GLY A 97 -1.15 -3.00 8.52
N ARG A 98 -0.89 -2.97 9.83
CA ARG A 98 0.08 -3.82 10.55
C ARG A 98 -0.50 -5.17 10.97
N VAL A 99 -1.81 -5.22 11.18
CA VAL A 99 -2.56 -6.46 11.40
C VAL A 99 -3.72 -6.54 10.42
N GLY A 100 -4.17 -7.76 10.15
CA GLY A 100 -5.42 -8.03 9.43
C GLY A 100 -6.42 -8.73 10.35
N TYR A 101 -7.66 -8.83 9.89
CA TYR A 101 -8.71 -9.61 10.56
C TYR A 101 -9.25 -10.65 9.59
N ASP A 102 -9.07 -11.93 9.95
CA ASP A 102 -9.63 -13.06 9.22
C ASP A 102 -11.08 -13.24 9.65
N VAL A 103 -12.00 -13.13 8.70
CA VAL A 103 -13.44 -13.24 8.97
C VAL A 103 -13.85 -14.70 9.13
N ALA A 104 -13.13 -15.64 8.55
CA ALA A 104 -13.48 -17.04 8.70
C ALA A 104 -13.00 -17.59 10.04
N GLU A 105 -11.77 -17.25 10.42
CA GLU A 105 -11.19 -17.65 11.71
C GLU A 105 -11.65 -16.74 12.87
N GLN A 106 -12.34 -15.63 12.57
CA GLN A 106 -12.80 -14.63 13.54
C GLN A 106 -11.68 -14.14 14.45
N ALA A 107 -10.51 -13.90 13.87
CA ALA A 107 -9.31 -13.59 14.63
C ALA A 107 -8.41 -12.58 13.90
N TYR A 108 -7.66 -11.83 14.70
CA TYR A 108 -6.61 -10.96 14.19
C TYR A 108 -5.39 -11.80 13.77
N PHE A 109 -4.68 -11.35 12.74
CA PHE A 109 -3.41 -11.95 12.33
C PHE A 109 -2.39 -10.85 12.05
N HIS A 110 -1.11 -11.16 12.24
CA HIS A 110 -0.05 -10.21 11.96
C HIS A 110 0.13 -10.03 10.44
N ARG A 111 0.10 -8.78 9.95
CA ARG A 111 0.20 -8.44 8.53
C ARG A 111 1.51 -7.72 8.25
N VAL A 112 2.57 -8.49 8.05
CA VAL A 112 3.81 -7.96 7.46
C VAL A 112 3.68 -8.05 5.95
N LEU A 113 3.60 -6.90 5.27
CA LEU A 113 3.86 -6.90 3.83
C LEU A 113 5.34 -7.29 3.65
N PRO A 114 5.66 -8.38 2.93
CA PRO A 114 7.05 -8.78 2.71
C PRO A 114 7.82 -7.60 2.12
N TYR A 115 8.90 -7.18 2.80
CA TYR A 115 9.79 -6.18 2.23
C TYR A 115 10.54 -6.85 1.09
N ASP A 116 10.34 -6.30 -0.10
CA ASP A 116 11.00 -6.77 -1.29
C ASP A 116 11.68 -5.58 -1.96
N ALA A 117 12.97 -5.43 -1.67
CA ALA A 117 13.82 -4.37 -2.20
C ALA A 117 13.81 -4.34 -3.74
N GLY A 118 13.62 -5.50 -4.39
CA GLY A 118 13.58 -5.61 -5.85
C GLY A 118 12.19 -5.35 -6.45
N ARG A 119 11.13 -5.24 -5.64
CA ARG A 119 9.77 -5.08 -6.14
C ARG A 119 9.59 -3.81 -6.97
N ALA A 120 10.18 -2.70 -6.54
CA ALA A 120 10.14 -1.46 -7.30
C ALA A 120 10.77 -1.64 -8.69
N GLU A 121 11.83 -2.43 -8.83
CA GLU A 121 12.48 -2.70 -10.12
C GLU A 121 11.68 -3.68 -10.97
N ARG A 122 11.19 -4.79 -10.37
CA ARG A 122 10.39 -5.79 -11.08
C ARG A 122 9.06 -5.23 -11.61
N ASP A 123 8.38 -4.41 -10.81
CA ASP A 123 7.07 -3.85 -11.17
C ASP A 123 7.22 -2.63 -12.10
N ASN A 124 8.43 -2.09 -12.28
CA ASN A 124 8.68 -0.91 -13.11
C ASN A 124 9.79 -1.14 -14.14
N PRO A 125 9.51 -1.84 -15.27
CA PRO A 125 10.48 -2.04 -16.36
C PRO A 125 11.10 -0.75 -16.91
N ARG A 126 10.38 0.38 -16.81
CA ARG A 126 10.88 1.71 -17.20
C ARG A 126 11.98 2.23 -16.25
N LEU A 127 11.91 1.88 -14.97
CA LEU A 127 12.94 2.22 -13.97
C LEU A 127 14.21 1.41 -14.23
N VAL A 128 14.08 0.09 -14.45
CA VAL A 128 15.20 -0.79 -14.83
C VAL A 128 15.87 -0.29 -16.10
N GLY A 129 15.06 0.00 -17.14
CA GLY A 129 15.58 0.52 -18.40
C GLY A 129 16.23 1.90 -18.29
N ALA A 130 15.80 2.75 -17.35
CA ALA A 130 16.42 4.05 -17.11
C ALA A 130 17.79 3.90 -16.45
N ARG A 131 17.91 3.04 -15.44
CA ARG A 131 19.19 2.76 -14.76
C ARG A 131 20.21 2.16 -15.71
N ALA A 132 19.81 1.19 -16.53
CA ALA A 132 20.69 0.61 -17.55
C ALA A 132 21.23 1.66 -18.55
N LEU A 133 20.42 2.68 -18.89
CA LEU A 133 20.87 3.78 -19.75
C LEU A 133 21.87 4.70 -19.04
N VAL A 134 21.67 4.95 -17.75
CA VAL A 134 22.60 5.74 -16.93
C VAL A 134 23.93 5.00 -16.75
N GLU A 135 23.87 3.72 -16.39
CA GLU A 135 25.05 2.84 -16.23
C GLU A 135 25.85 2.71 -17.53
N ALA A 136 25.17 2.66 -18.69
CA ALA A 136 25.82 2.65 -20.00
C ALA A 136 26.40 4.00 -20.43
N GLY A 137 26.28 5.06 -19.61
CA GLY A 137 26.71 6.41 -19.97
C GLY A 137 25.97 6.96 -21.20
N ALA A 138 24.75 6.48 -21.45
CA ALA A 138 24.06 6.72 -22.71
C ALA A 138 23.34 8.08 -22.77
N VAL A 139 23.37 8.85 -21.68
CA VAL A 139 22.76 10.18 -21.56
C VAL A 139 23.82 11.25 -21.80
N GLY A 140 23.74 11.93 -22.94
CA GLY A 140 24.49 13.15 -23.23
C GLY A 140 23.61 14.39 -23.01
N ARG A 141 24.16 15.44 -22.41
CA ARG A 141 23.45 16.71 -22.22
C ARG A 141 23.93 17.78 -23.18
N ASP A 142 22.99 18.54 -23.73
CA ASP A 142 23.26 19.69 -24.57
C ASP A 142 22.24 20.80 -24.29
N GLY A 143 22.56 21.69 -23.34
CA GLY A 143 21.65 22.75 -22.88
C GLY A 143 20.30 22.21 -22.37
N ASP A 144 19.20 22.78 -22.87
CA ASP A 144 17.83 22.42 -22.49
C ASP A 144 17.35 21.06 -23.06
N VAL A 145 18.15 20.43 -23.92
CA VAL A 145 17.82 19.16 -24.57
C VAL A 145 18.88 18.12 -24.25
N ALA A 146 18.47 17.05 -23.58
CA ALA A 146 19.30 15.87 -23.41
C ALA A 146 19.11 14.88 -24.57
N THR A 147 20.18 14.18 -24.91
CA THR A 147 20.23 13.11 -25.90
C THR A 147 20.44 11.78 -25.18
N VAL A 148 19.59 10.79 -25.45
CA VAL A 148 19.70 9.44 -24.88
C VAL A 148 19.88 8.42 -25.99
N ARG A 149 20.99 7.69 -25.97
CA ARG A 149 21.31 6.66 -26.98
C ARG A 149 20.84 5.28 -26.51
N HIS A 150 20.27 4.49 -27.41
CA HIS A 150 19.85 3.12 -27.12
C HIS A 150 20.07 2.25 -28.36
N GLY A 151 21.15 1.49 -28.39
CA GLY A 151 21.61 0.82 -29.61
C GLY A 151 21.95 1.86 -30.70
N THR A 152 21.34 1.72 -31.87
CA THR A 152 21.48 2.67 -32.99
C THR A 152 20.50 3.84 -32.93
N GLU A 153 19.56 3.84 -31.98
CA GLU A 153 18.53 4.86 -31.86
C GLU A 153 18.99 6.01 -30.95
N VAL A 154 18.56 7.22 -31.28
CA VAL A 154 18.86 8.44 -30.53
C VAL A 154 17.55 9.16 -30.19
N TYR A 155 17.31 9.36 -28.91
CA TYR A 155 16.11 10.03 -28.39
C TYR A 155 16.47 11.40 -27.85
N ARG A 156 15.63 12.41 -28.14
CA ARG A 156 15.75 13.75 -27.54
C ARG A 156 14.76 13.88 -26.39
N VAL A 157 15.25 14.37 -25.27
CA VAL A 157 14.48 14.62 -24.05
C VAL A 157 14.62 16.10 -23.71
N ARG A 158 13.51 16.80 -23.54
CA ARG A 158 13.50 18.23 -23.22
C ARG A 158 12.74 18.46 -21.93
N ARG A 159 13.31 19.22 -21.00
CA ARG A 159 12.59 19.66 -19.80
C ARG A 159 11.51 20.67 -20.19
N ARG A 160 10.31 20.53 -19.65
CA ARG A 160 9.20 21.42 -19.99
C ARG A 160 9.09 22.56 -18.97
N PRO A 161 8.70 23.78 -19.39
CA PRO A 161 8.53 24.93 -18.48
C PRO A 161 7.57 24.64 -17.31
N GLU A 162 6.52 23.87 -17.57
CA GLU A 162 5.50 23.46 -16.60
C GLU A 162 5.93 22.29 -15.69
N GLY A 163 7.15 21.78 -15.86
CA GLY A 163 7.68 20.62 -15.15
C GLY A 163 7.60 19.31 -15.93
N GLY A 164 8.45 18.35 -15.51
CA GLY A 164 8.64 17.08 -16.20
C GLY A 164 9.37 17.21 -17.54
N TYR A 165 9.29 16.16 -18.36
CA TYR A 165 10.05 16.06 -19.62
C TYR A 165 9.18 15.63 -20.79
N ALA A 166 9.43 16.20 -21.96
CA ALA A 166 9.03 15.67 -23.25
C ALA A 166 10.11 14.75 -23.81
N CYS A 167 9.73 13.73 -24.58
CA CYS A 167 10.69 12.81 -25.21
C CYS A 167 10.26 12.44 -26.62
N THR A 168 11.19 12.18 -27.53
CA THR A 168 10.86 11.72 -28.90
C THR A 168 10.49 10.23 -29.00
N CYS A 169 10.47 9.49 -27.89
CA CYS A 169 10.16 8.06 -27.91
C CYS A 169 8.65 7.75 -28.07
N ARG A 170 8.35 6.53 -28.52
CA ARG A 170 6.97 6.05 -28.72
C ARG A 170 6.09 6.15 -27.47
N TRP A 171 6.64 5.92 -26.27
CA TRP A 171 5.89 6.04 -25.01
C TRP A 171 5.34 7.45 -24.82
N TRP A 172 6.21 8.45 -25.01
CA TRP A 172 5.81 9.85 -24.93
C TRP A 172 4.81 10.22 -26.02
N SER A 173 5.07 9.79 -27.26
CA SER A 173 4.15 10.04 -28.39
C SER A 173 2.72 9.54 -28.10
N ARG A 174 2.58 8.47 -27.31
CA ARG A 174 1.28 7.87 -26.96
C ARG A 174 0.62 8.45 -25.72
N HIS A 175 1.41 8.82 -24.71
CA HIS A 175 0.88 9.10 -23.37
C HIS A 175 1.18 10.52 -22.87
N ARG A 176 2.10 11.26 -23.51
CA ARG A 176 2.41 12.67 -23.22
C ARG A 176 2.57 13.01 -21.73
N GLY A 177 3.06 12.07 -20.93
CA GLY A 177 3.31 12.23 -19.50
C GLY A 177 2.18 11.78 -18.57
N GLU A 178 0.97 11.51 -19.07
CA GLU A 178 -0.20 11.12 -18.27
C GLU A 178 -0.03 9.78 -17.54
N ARG A 179 0.87 8.93 -18.03
CA ARG A 179 1.22 7.63 -17.42
C ARG A 179 2.64 7.62 -16.82
N GLY A 180 3.12 8.79 -16.42
CA GLY A 180 4.47 8.98 -15.89
C GLY A 180 5.57 8.97 -16.98
N PRO A 181 6.83 9.24 -16.59
CA PRO A 181 7.93 9.41 -17.53
C PRO A 181 8.26 8.12 -18.28
N CYS A 182 8.81 8.27 -19.49
CA CYS A 182 9.47 7.16 -20.18
C CYS A 182 10.84 6.87 -19.55
N LYS A 183 11.44 5.72 -19.88
CA LYS A 183 12.80 5.37 -19.40
C LYS A 183 13.86 6.43 -19.72
N HIS A 184 13.75 7.13 -20.87
CA HIS A 184 14.70 8.16 -21.28
C HIS A 184 14.57 9.44 -20.44
N ALA A 185 13.34 9.90 -20.23
CA ALA A 185 13.06 11.04 -19.36
C ALA A 185 13.52 10.77 -17.92
N LEU A 186 13.28 9.55 -17.44
CA LEU A 186 13.71 9.11 -16.12
C LEU A 186 15.24 9.00 -16.00
N ALA A 187 15.93 8.50 -17.03
CA ALA A 187 17.39 8.46 -17.06
C ALA A 187 18.01 9.87 -17.04
N VAL A 188 17.41 10.82 -17.78
CA VAL A 188 17.81 12.23 -17.78
C VAL A 188 17.59 12.86 -16.42
N SER A 189 16.46 12.60 -15.75
CA SER A 189 16.22 13.15 -14.41
C SER A 189 17.17 12.57 -13.35
N MET A 190 17.56 11.30 -13.47
CA MET A 190 18.49 10.65 -12.53
C MET A 190 19.88 11.28 -12.56
N VAL A 191 20.33 11.72 -13.73
CA VAL A 191 21.63 12.39 -13.87
C VAL A 191 21.51 13.90 -13.66
N GLU A 192 20.28 14.46 -13.55
CA GLU A 192 20.05 15.90 -13.31
C GLU A 192 20.22 16.07 -11.81
N VAL A 193 21.38 16.60 -11.39
CA VAL A 193 21.57 17.00 -10.01
C VAL A 193 20.47 18.03 -9.71
N PRO A 194 19.63 17.84 -8.68
CA PRO A 194 18.71 18.89 -8.27
C PRO A 194 19.56 20.12 -7.91
N ALA A 195 19.20 21.27 -8.47
CA ALA A 195 19.72 22.54 -7.99
C ALA A 195 19.31 22.76 -6.52
#